data_AF-A0A9W6Y4V9-F1
#
_entry.id   AF-A0A9W6Y4V9-F1
#
_cell.length_a   1.000
_cell.length_b   1.000
_cell.length_c   1.000
_cell.angle_alpha   90.00
_cell.angle_beta   90.00
_cell.angle_gamma   90.00
#
_symmetry.space_group_name_H-M   'P 1'
#
loop_
_entity.id
_entity.type
_entity.pdbx_description
1 polymer ?
#
loop_
_entity_poly.entity_id
_entity_poly.type
_entity_poly.pdbx_seq_one_letter_code
_entity_poly.pdbx_strand_id
1 'polypeptide(L)'
;MDVKMGTRSYEESASAEKIAYEKSKFPLQETVGFRIQGIKVFDPKSRSYVEFDKFLGRGITSVDGLVPAFANYFPLGDPTKTVKLLEAVGLLRRCCVG
;
A
#
# COMPACT_ATOMS: atom_id res chain seq x y z
N MET A 1 -3.29 -7.95 -1.01
CA MET A 1 -3.26 -6.48 -0.86
C MET A 1 -3.24 -5.88 -2.25
N ASP A 2 -4.05 -4.85 -2.49
CA ASP A 2 -4.07 -4.08 -3.73
C ASP A 2 -3.44 -2.71 -3.47
N VAL A 3 -2.37 -2.41 -4.22
CA VAL A 3 -1.66 -1.13 -4.18
C VAL A 3 -1.70 -0.55 -5.59
N LYS A 4 -2.27 0.65 -5.70
CA LYS A 4 -2.26 1.41 -6.95
C LYS A 4 -1.02 2.27 -7.01
N MET A 5 -0.19 2.04 -8.02
CA MET A 5 1.05 2.78 -8.25
C MET A 5 0.82 4.06 -9.06
N GLY A 6 1.74 5.01 -8.91
CA GLY A 6 1.76 6.28 -9.63
C GLY A 6 1.36 7.47 -8.76
N THR A 7 1.91 8.64 -9.08
CA THR A 7 1.64 9.92 -8.40
C THR A 7 0.29 10.54 -8.77
N ARG A 8 -0.40 10.00 -9.78
CA ARG A 8 -1.68 10.50 -10.28
C ARG A 8 -2.64 9.33 -10.52
N SER A 9 -3.94 9.60 -10.39
CA SER A 9 -4.99 8.60 -10.65
C SER A 9 -6.07 9.07 -11.62
N TYR A 10 -5.80 10.17 -12.32
CA TYR A 10 -6.63 10.79 -13.34
C TYR A 10 -5.90 10.78 -14.69
N GLU A 11 -6.66 10.82 -15.77
CA GLU A 11 -6.18 10.88 -17.15
C GLU A 11 -5.74 12.31 -17.51
N GLU A 12 -4.96 12.46 -18.59
CA GLU A 12 -4.48 13.76 -19.07
C GLU A 12 -5.62 14.70 -19.48
N SER A 13 -6.71 14.14 -20.01
CA SER A 13 -7.90 14.88 -20.44
C SER A 13 -8.94 15.08 -19.32
N ALA A 14 -8.60 14.78 -18.07
CA ALA A 14 -9.53 14.95 -16.95
C ALA A 14 -9.84 16.45 -16.70
N SER A 15 -11.11 16.76 -16.40
CA SER A 15 -11.51 18.11 -16.01
C SER A 15 -10.87 18.51 -14.68
N ALA A 16 -10.79 19.82 -14.41
CA ALA A 16 -10.24 20.34 -13.16
C ALA A 16 -10.98 19.78 -11.93
N GLU A 17 -12.30 19.60 -12.02
CA GLU A 17 -13.13 19.03 -10.96
C GLU A 17 -12.81 17.56 -10.73
N LYS A 18 -12.64 16.76 -11.79
CA LYS A 18 -12.25 15.34 -11.68
C LYS A 18 -10.85 15.21 -11.07
N ILE A 19 -9.91 16.07 -11.47
CA ILE A 19 -8.56 16.10 -10.90
C ILE A 19 -8.63 16.41 -9.40
N ALA A 20 -9.31 17.49 -9.00
CA ALA A 20 -9.46 17.86 -7.60
C ALA A 20 -10.14 16.76 -6.77
N TYR A 21 -11.18 16.13 -7.33
CA TYR A 21 -11.88 15.02 -6.69
C TYR A 21 -11.02 13.76 -6.52
N GLU A 22 -10.21 13.38 -7.50
CA GLU A 22 -9.32 12.23 -7.36
C GLU A 22 -8.17 12.51 -6.38
N LYS A 23 -7.61 13.73 -6.40
CA LYS A 23 -6.58 14.16 -5.45
C LYS A 23 -7.08 14.15 -4.00
N SER A 24 -8.32 14.59 -3.77
CA SER A 24 -8.88 14.67 -2.41
C SER A 24 -9.10 13.30 -1.75
N LYS A 25 -9.23 12.22 -2.53
CA LYS A 25 -9.40 10.86 -2.00
C LYS A 25 -8.14 10.31 -1.33
N PHE A 26 -6.96 10.64 -1.87
CA PHE A 26 -5.69 10.06 -1.41
C PHE A 26 -4.62 11.15 -1.37
N PRO A 27 -4.61 11.98 -0.31
CA PRO A 27 -3.74 13.15 -0.22
C PRO A 27 -2.25 12.84 -0.38
N LEU A 28 -1.83 11.65 0.08
CA LEU A 28 -0.43 11.24 0.01
C LEU A 28 0.01 10.71 -1.35
N GLN A 29 -0.93 10.33 -2.23
CA GLN A 29 -0.57 9.62 -3.47
C GLN A 29 0.40 10.43 -4.33
N GLU A 30 0.24 11.75 -4.39
CA GLU A 30 1.14 12.61 -5.17
C GLU A 30 2.56 12.65 -4.60
N THR A 31 2.70 12.57 -3.28
CA THR A 31 3.99 12.63 -2.57
C THR A 31 4.71 11.28 -2.55
N VAL A 32 3.98 10.20 -2.25
CA VAL A 32 4.58 8.86 -2.04
C VAL A 32 4.57 7.98 -3.29
N GLY A 33 3.79 8.37 -4.31
CA GLY A 33 3.75 7.67 -5.60
C GLY A 33 2.95 6.36 -5.60
N PHE A 34 2.13 6.11 -4.58
CA PHE A 34 1.20 4.98 -4.53
C PHE A 34 0.06 5.24 -3.55
N ARG A 35 -0.94 4.36 -3.56
CA ARG A 35 -1.98 4.28 -2.53
C ARG A 35 -2.43 2.85 -2.25
N ILE A 36 -2.88 2.59 -1.03
CA ILE A 36 -3.49 1.31 -0.66
C ILE A 36 -4.97 1.34 -1.07
N GLN A 37 -5.36 0.42 -1.95
CA GLN A 37 -6.74 0.33 -2.45
C GLN A 37 -7.59 -0.65 -1.64
N GLY A 38 -6.95 -1.65 -1.03
CA GLY A 38 -7.55 -2.58 -0.08
C GLY A 38 -6.56 -3.67 0.39
N ILE A 39 -6.86 -4.27 1.53
CA ILE A 39 -6.08 -5.37 2.12
C ILE A 39 -7.06 -6.49 2.46
N LYS A 40 -6.78 -7.69 1.98
CA LYS A 40 -7.40 -8.92 2.47
C LYS A 40 -6.28 -9.83 2.95
N VAL A 41 -6.31 -10.20 4.22
CA VAL A 41 -5.27 -10.99 4.87
C VAL A 41 -5.92 -12.11 5.67
N PHE A 42 -5.33 -13.30 5.61
CA PHE A 42 -5.76 -14.41 6.44
C PHE A 42 -5.13 -14.28 7.83
N ASP A 43 -5.95 -14.29 8.87
CA ASP A 43 -5.51 -14.36 10.26
C ASP A 43 -5.54 -15.83 10.73
N PRO A 44 -4.38 -16.45 11.00
CA PRO A 44 -4.32 -17.84 11.43
C PRO A 44 -4.90 -18.06 12.84
N LYS A 45 -4.95 -17.02 13.70
CA LYS A 45 -5.48 -17.15 15.06
C LYS A 45 -7.00 -17.31 15.05
N SER A 46 -7.70 -16.44 14.32
CA SER A 46 -9.16 -16.54 14.15
C SER A 46 -9.58 -17.49 13.01
N ARG A 47 -8.63 -18.01 12.23
CA ARG A 47 -8.86 -18.84 11.03
C ARG A 47 -9.81 -18.19 10.03
N SER A 48 -9.72 -16.88 9.90
CA SER A 48 -10.65 -16.07 9.10
C SER A 48 -9.91 -15.03 8.25
N TYR A 49 -10.60 -14.42 7.29
CA TYR A 49 -10.06 -13.29 6.54
C TYR A 49 -10.47 -11.97 7.19
N VAL A 50 -9.50 -11.09 7.36
CA VAL A 50 -9.71 -9.69 7.73
C VAL A 50 -9.58 -8.85 6.46
N GLU A 51 -10.56 -7.98 6.24
CA GLU A 51 -10.63 -7.10 5.07
C GLU A 51 -10.60 -5.64 5.50
N PHE A 52 -9.73 -4.87 4.85
CA PHE A 52 -9.64 -3.43 4.95
C PHE A 52 -9.89 -2.86 3.55
N ASP A 53 -10.91 -2.03 3.43
CA ASP A 53 -11.31 -1.49 2.14
C ASP A 53 -10.57 -0.20 1.79
N LYS A 54 -11.03 0.47 0.74
CA LYS A 54 -10.47 1.73 0.26
C LYS A 54 -10.53 2.86 1.29
N PHE A 55 -11.45 2.83 2.26
CA PHE A 55 -11.57 3.89 3.26
C PHE A 55 -10.41 3.89 4.24
N LEU A 56 -9.81 2.72 4.53
CA LEU A 56 -8.54 2.66 5.25
C LEU A 56 -7.47 3.48 4.51
N GLY A 57 -7.27 3.23 3.21
CA GLY A 57 -6.28 3.97 2.43
C GLY A 57 -6.56 5.47 2.32
N ARG A 58 -7.83 5.88 2.25
CA ARG A 58 -8.24 7.30 2.22
C ARG A 58 -7.98 8.02 3.54
N GLY A 59 -8.00 7.29 4.66
CA GLY A 59 -7.74 7.84 5.99
C GLY A 59 -6.26 8.09 6.28
N ILE A 60 -5.34 7.63 5.43
CA ILE A 60 -3.90 7.82 5.61
C ILE A 60 -3.50 9.19 5.06
N THR A 61 -3.20 10.13 5.96
CA THR A 61 -2.87 11.52 5.62
C THR A 61 -1.41 11.90 5.89
N SER A 62 -0.64 11.03 6.55
CA SER A 62 0.81 11.20 6.77
C SER A 62 1.61 9.95 6.40
N VAL A 63 2.90 10.13 6.10
CA VAL A 63 3.83 9.02 5.82
C VAL A 63 3.90 8.05 7.01
N ASP A 64 3.85 8.58 8.24
CA ASP A 64 3.85 7.75 9.46
C ASP A 64 2.64 6.82 9.54
N GLY A 65 1.50 7.21 8.97
CA GLY A 65 0.31 6.37 8.88
C GLY A 65 0.44 5.19 7.91
N LEU A 66 1.43 5.20 7.02
CA LEU A 66 1.67 4.08 6.09
C LEU A 66 2.19 2.84 6.80
N VAL A 67 3.07 3.01 7.80
CA VAL A 67 3.67 1.89 8.55
C VAL A 67 2.59 0.99 9.17
N PRO A 68 1.66 1.50 10.02
CA PRO A 68 0.60 0.66 10.58
C PRO A 68 -0.36 0.14 9.50
N ALA A 69 -0.59 0.87 8.41
CA ALA A 69 -1.43 0.40 7.32
C ALA A 69 -0.83 -0.82 6.61
N PHE A 70 0.46 -0.78 6.23
CA PHE A 70 1.18 -1.92 5.66
C PHE A 70 1.36 -3.05 6.66
N ALA A 71 1.47 -2.75 7.97
CA ALA A 71 1.58 -3.77 9.01
C ALA A 71 0.38 -4.72 9.07
N ASN A 72 -0.80 -4.30 8.58
CA ASN A 72 -1.96 -5.19 8.42
C ASN A 72 -1.71 -6.36 7.45
N TYR A 73 -0.77 -6.21 6.51
CA TYR A 73 -0.38 -7.27 5.57
C TYR A 73 1.02 -7.83 5.83
N PHE A 74 1.97 -6.97 6.20
CA PHE A 74 3.36 -7.25 6.53
C PHE A 74 3.59 -7.08 8.05
N PRO A 75 3.26 -8.09 8.87
CA PRO A 75 3.34 -7.96 10.32
C PRO A 75 4.77 -7.65 10.79
N LEU A 76 4.92 -6.70 11.71
CA LEU A 76 6.23 -6.24 12.21
C LEU A 76 7.02 -7.34 12.94
N GLY A 77 6.33 -8.33 13.51
CA GLY A 77 6.95 -9.45 14.23
C GLY A 77 7.31 -10.66 13.36
N ASP A 78 6.96 -10.65 12.06
CA ASP A 78 7.31 -11.71 11.12
C ASP A 78 7.77 -11.10 9.79
N PRO A 79 9.09 -10.96 9.57
CA PRO A 79 9.64 -10.32 8.39
C PRO A 79 9.53 -11.19 7.13
N THR A 80 9.02 -12.42 7.21
CA THR A 80 9.03 -13.38 6.09
C THR A 80 8.43 -12.79 4.82
N LYS A 81 7.25 -12.17 4.92
CA LYS A 81 6.60 -11.54 3.76
C LYS A 81 7.38 -10.32 3.25
N THR A 82 7.92 -9.51 4.16
CA THR A 82 8.71 -8.32 3.82
C THR A 82 9.99 -8.69 3.08
N VAL A 83 10.74 -9.68 3.59
CA VAL A 83 11.94 -10.22 2.95
C VAL A 83 11.60 -10.74 1.54
N LYS A 84 10.52 -11.53 1.41
CA LYS A 84 10.09 -12.05 0.10
C LYS A 84 9.74 -10.94 -0.89
N LEU A 85 9.08 -9.87 -0.43
CA LEU A 85 8.81 -8.71 -1.26
C LEU A 85 10.12 -8.03 -1.71
N LEU A 86 11.03 -7.76 -0.77
CA LEU A 86 12.30 -7.10 -1.05
C LEU A 86 13.19 -7.92 -2.00
N GLU A 87 13.21 -9.25 -1.86
CA GLU A 87 13.84 -10.16 -2.82
C GLU A 87 13.19 -10.01 -4.22
N ALA A 88 11.86 -10.03 -4.30
CA ALA A 88 11.13 -9.97 -5.56
C ALA A 88 11.31 -8.64 -6.31
N VAL A 89 11.46 -7.51 -5.58
CA VAL A 89 11.75 -6.20 -6.18
C VAL A 89 13.25 -5.93 -6.34
N GLY A 90 14.10 -6.92 -6.09
CA GLY A 90 15.55 -6.82 -6.29
C GLY A 90 16.30 -5.92 -5.29
N LEU A 91 15.63 -5.49 -4.22
CA LEU A 91 16.21 -4.66 -3.15
C LEU A 91 16.95 -5.50 -2.10
N LEU A 92 16.65 -6.79 -2.01
CA LEU A 92 17.45 -7.75 -1.27
C LEU A 92 18.13 -8.68 -2.27
N ARG A 93 19.42 -8.47 -2.53
CA ARG A 93 20.23 -9.46 -3.24
C ARG A 93 20.54 -10.57 -2.25
N ARG A 94 20.28 -11.83 -2.63
CA ARG A 94 20.92 -12.96 -1.96
C ARG A 94 22.41 -12.70 -2.05
N CYS A 95 23.09 -12.53 -0.92
CA CYS A 95 24.54 -12.60 -0.92
C CYS A 95 24.88 -13.93 -1.60
N CYS A 96 25.58 -13.85 -2.72
CA CYS A 96 26.23 -15.00 -3.32
C CYS A 96 27.14 -15.57 -2.23
N VAL A 97 26.75 -16.70 -1.66
CA VAL A 97 27.67 -17.55 -0.91
C VAL A 97 28.59 -18.13 -1.99
N GLY A 98 29.75 -17.50 -2.14
CA GLY A 98 30.88 -18.04 -2.90
C GLY A 98 31.64 -19.04 -2.06
#